data_AF-A0A370HUR3-F1
#
_entry.id   AF-A0A370HUR3-F1
#
_cell.length_a   1.000
_cell.length_b   1.000
_cell.length_c   1.000
_cell.angle_alpha   90.00
_cell.angle_beta   90.00
_cell.angle_gamma   90.00
#
_symmetry.space_group_name_H-M   'P 1'
#
loop_
_entity.id
_entity.type
_entity.pdbx_description
1 polymer ?
#
loop_
_entity_poly.entity_id
_entity_poly.type
_entity_poly.pdbx_seq_one_letter_code
_entity_poly.pdbx_strand_id
1 'polypeptide(L)'
;MTDERPIGEDDLQAYLDGRLAPGRLRSVEAYLADSPAAASRVAVEAEQRQALRDRLAFKAAEPIPARLRVAHLVEAGRRPARFRPAAAAAAAIWLSIGLAVGAAGGAFLAKDGLPLRQAAADTAARDAITAYRTYVGERLHPVEVAADQEAHLVQWLSRRVGHPLVAPNLTAQGYRLIGGRLLPAGAEPAALFMYQNDGGQRLTLYARSSAAEKETAFRFESQNGVSAFSWIDEGCSYVVTGSLGRDELLTVAQAVYRQYEDKAKPPERGTL
;
A
#
# COMPACT_ATOMS: atom_id res chain seq x y z
N MET A 1 -10.43 44.02 -28.03
CA MET A 1 -10.22 43.64 -26.61
C MET A 1 -8.73 43.71 -26.37
N THR A 2 -8.30 44.71 -25.62
CA THR A 2 -6.89 44.95 -25.26
C THR A 2 -6.44 43.87 -24.28
N ASP A 3 -5.35 43.20 -24.65
CA ASP A 3 -4.82 41.99 -24.02
C ASP A 3 -3.92 42.38 -22.83
N GLU A 4 -4.55 42.84 -21.76
CA GLU A 4 -3.92 43.53 -20.62
C GLU A 4 -3.55 42.59 -19.46
N ARG A 5 -3.57 41.27 -19.71
CA ARG A 5 -3.20 40.28 -18.68
C ARG A 5 -1.67 40.08 -18.65
N PRO A 6 -1.05 39.95 -17.45
CA PRO A 6 0.38 39.65 -17.31
C PRO A 6 0.81 38.43 -18.13
N ILE A 7 2.06 38.43 -18.61
CA ILE A 7 2.64 37.28 -19.32
C ILE A 7 2.86 36.16 -18.31
N GLY A 8 2.17 35.05 -18.52
CA GLY A 8 2.28 33.86 -17.67
C GLY A 8 3.03 32.72 -18.36
N GLU A 9 3.24 31.63 -17.62
CA GLU A 9 3.91 30.43 -18.15
C GLU A 9 3.17 29.85 -19.37
N ASP A 10 1.84 29.88 -19.39
CA ASP A 10 1.03 29.44 -20.55
C ASP A 10 1.36 30.22 -21.84
N ASP A 11 1.68 31.51 -21.74
CA ASP A 11 2.05 32.33 -22.90
C ASP A 11 3.44 31.96 -23.41
N LEU A 12 4.38 31.62 -22.52
CA LEU A 12 5.73 31.18 -22.88
C LEU A 12 5.71 29.78 -23.54
N GLN A 13 4.90 28.86 -23.02
CA GLN A 13 4.70 27.55 -23.65
C GLN A 13 4.01 27.68 -25.02
N ALA A 14 2.99 28.54 -25.14
CA ALA A 14 2.34 28.82 -26.42
C ALA A 14 3.27 29.52 -27.42
N TYR A 15 4.19 30.37 -26.94
CA TYR A 15 5.26 30.98 -27.75
C TYR A 15 6.18 29.92 -28.33
N LEU A 16 6.68 29.01 -27.49
CA LEU A 16 7.49 27.88 -27.93
C LEU A 16 6.75 27.10 -29.02
N ASP A 17 5.48 26.74 -28.79
CA ASP A 17 4.65 25.98 -29.72
C ASP A 17 4.23 26.72 -31.00
N GLY A 18 4.53 28.02 -31.14
CA GLY A 18 4.12 28.80 -32.30
C GLY A 18 2.60 28.97 -32.39
N ARG A 19 1.89 28.91 -31.25
CA ARG A 19 0.43 28.95 -31.16
C ARG A 19 -0.12 30.27 -30.63
N LEU A 20 0.71 31.31 -30.52
CA LEU A 20 0.28 32.63 -30.11
C LEU A 20 -0.39 33.41 -31.26
N ALA A 21 -1.43 34.15 -30.92
CA ALA A 21 -2.00 35.14 -31.81
C ALA A 21 -1.01 36.31 -32.04
N PRO A 22 -1.03 36.99 -33.20
CA PRO A 22 -0.04 38.03 -33.53
C PRO A 22 0.06 39.19 -32.52
N GLY A 23 -1.06 39.53 -31.86
CA GLY A 23 -1.07 40.54 -30.79
C GLY A 23 -0.29 40.10 -29.55
N ARG A 24 -0.56 38.89 -29.06
CA ARG A 24 0.10 38.32 -27.88
C ARG A 24 1.57 37.99 -28.13
N LEU A 25 1.90 37.57 -29.35
CA LEU A 25 3.28 37.29 -29.77
C LEU A 25 4.19 38.49 -29.51
N ARG A 26 3.79 39.69 -29.95
CA ARG A 26 4.57 40.92 -29.72
C ARG A 26 4.74 41.25 -28.24
N SER A 27 3.70 41.02 -27.43
CA SER A 27 3.79 41.24 -25.98
C SER A 27 4.75 40.27 -25.30
N VAL A 28 4.77 39.00 -25.73
CA VAL A 28 5.72 38.00 -25.22
C VAL A 28 7.14 38.31 -25.68
N GLU A 29 7.35 38.71 -26.94
CA GLU A 29 8.66 39.11 -27.45
C GLU A 29 9.24 40.32 -26.69
N ALA A 30 8.41 41.34 -26.43
CA ALA A 30 8.81 42.48 -25.60
C ALA A 30 9.16 42.05 -24.16
N TYR A 31 8.35 41.19 -23.55
CA TYR A 31 8.63 40.65 -22.22
C TYR A 31 9.93 39.84 -22.16
N LEU A 32 10.23 39.03 -23.18
CA LEU A 32 11.48 38.28 -23.25
C LEU A 32 12.69 39.19 -23.49
N ALA A 33 12.53 40.28 -24.23
CA ALA A 33 13.59 41.29 -24.40
C ALA A 33 13.93 41.99 -23.08
N ASP A 34 12.92 42.29 -22.25
CA ASP A 34 13.08 42.97 -20.96
C ASP A 34 13.48 42.02 -19.81
N SER A 35 13.41 40.70 -20.01
CA SER A 35 13.70 39.68 -18.99
C SER A 35 14.72 38.64 -19.48
N PRO A 36 16.03 38.88 -19.30
CA PRO A 36 17.09 37.96 -19.72
C PRO A 36 16.99 36.57 -19.08
N ALA A 37 16.50 36.49 -17.84
CA ALA A 37 16.31 35.22 -17.14
C ALA A 37 15.18 34.39 -17.80
N ALA A 38 14.07 35.02 -18.20
CA ALA A 38 12.99 34.33 -18.90
C ALA A 38 13.41 33.92 -20.31
N ALA A 39 14.13 34.79 -21.03
CA ALA A 39 14.67 34.49 -22.36
C ALA A 39 15.63 33.28 -22.33
N SER A 40 16.52 33.22 -21.35
CA SER A 40 17.44 32.08 -21.19
C SER A 40 16.69 30.77 -20.91
N ARG A 41 15.63 30.79 -20.10
CA ARG A 41 14.81 29.60 -19.83
C ARG A 41 14.11 29.11 -21.11
N VAL A 42 13.44 30.01 -21.82
CA VAL A 42 12.74 29.70 -23.07
C VAL A 42 13.71 29.18 -24.13
N ALA A 43 14.93 29.71 -24.21
CA ALA A 43 15.95 29.21 -25.13
C ALA A 43 16.37 27.75 -24.83
N VAL A 44 16.58 27.41 -23.55
CA VAL A 44 16.89 26.02 -23.13
C VAL A 44 15.73 25.08 -23.45
N GLU A 45 14.50 25.50 -23.16
CA GLU A 45 13.30 24.70 -23.46
C GLU A 45 13.11 24.51 -24.98
N ALA A 46 13.41 25.53 -25.79
CA ALA A 46 13.38 25.44 -27.25
C ALA A 46 14.41 24.41 -27.77
N GLU A 47 15.63 24.41 -27.23
CA GLU A 47 16.68 23.46 -27.58
C GLU A 47 16.27 22.02 -27.23
N GLN A 48 15.77 21.81 -26.01
CA GLN A 48 15.29 20.49 -25.57
C GLN A 48 14.16 19.97 -26.45
N ARG A 49 13.21 20.84 -26.79
CA ARG A 49 12.09 20.48 -27.68
C ARG A 49 12.59 20.10 -29.07
N GLN A 50 13.56 20.83 -29.61
CA GLN A 50 14.15 20.50 -30.92
C GLN A 50 14.88 19.15 -30.87
N ALA A 51 15.69 18.90 -29.83
CA ALA A 51 16.38 17.63 -29.64
C ALA A 51 15.41 16.44 -29.55
N LEU A 52 14.26 16.62 -28.87
CA LEU A 52 13.21 15.60 -28.81
C LEU A 52 12.55 15.36 -30.18
N ARG A 53 12.26 16.42 -30.94
CA ARG A 53 11.71 16.31 -32.30
C ARG A 53 12.65 15.56 -33.22
N ASP A 54 13.95 15.86 -33.16
CA ASP A 54 14.94 15.21 -34.01
C ASP A 54 15.09 13.72 -33.65
N ARG A 55 15.18 13.40 -32.35
CA ARG A 55 15.26 12.00 -31.88
C ARG A 55 14.02 11.17 -32.22
N LEU A 56 12.85 11.79 -32.25
CA LEU A 56 11.56 11.11 -32.49
C LEU A 56 11.06 11.28 -33.93
N ALA A 57 11.81 11.92 -34.82
CA ALA A 57 11.42 12.16 -36.21
C ALA A 57 11.04 10.85 -36.93
N PHE A 58 11.74 9.75 -36.62
CA PHE A 58 11.45 8.43 -37.19
C PHE A 58 10.03 7.93 -36.86
N LYS A 59 9.49 8.27 -35.68
CA LYS A 59 8.12 7.89 -35.28
C LYS A 59 7.06 8.66 -36.05
N ALA A 60 7.32 9.92 -36.40
CA ALA A 60 6.41 10.71 -37.22
C ALA A 60 6.31 10.19 -38.66
N ALA A 61 7.34 9.49 -39.15
CA ALA A 61 7.37 8.88 -40.47
C ALA A 61 6.70 7.49 -40.53
N GLU A 62 6.33 6.89 -39.38
CA GLU A 62 5.63 5.60 -39.38
C GLU A 62 4.21 5.75 -39.96
N PRO A 63 3.75 4.81 -40.80
CA PRO A 63 2.40 4.84 -41.33
C PRO A 63 1.38 4.73 -40.19
N ILE A 64 0.35 5.57 -40.23
CA ILE A 64 -0.71 5.59 -39.22
C ILE A 64 -1.36 4.19 -39.16
N PRO A 65 -1.35 3.52 -37.99
CA PRO A 65 -1.94 2.19 -37.85
C PRO A 65 -3.39 2.15 -38.33
N ALA A 66 -3.78 1.04 -38.99
CA ALA A 66 -5.10 0.87 -39.59
C ALA A 66 -6.27 1.18 -38.63
N ARG A 67 -6.12 0.85 -37.34
CA ARG A 67 -7.11 1.10 -36.27
C ARG A 67 -7.31 2.58 -35.94
N LEU A 68 -6.35 3.43 -36.28
CA LEU A 68 -6.36 4.88 -36.03
C LEU A 68 -6.71 5.68 -37.30
N ARG A 69 -7.01 5.00 -38.42
CA ARG A 69 -7.54 5.67 -39.61
C ARG A 69 -8.91 6.26 -39.29
N VAL A 70 -9.09 7.54 -39.58
CA VAL A 70 -10.32 8.31 -39.28
C VAL A 70 -11.58 7.59 -39.77
N ALA A 71 -11.52 6.92 -40.93
CA ALA A 71 -12.60 6.11 -41.46
C ALA A 71 -13.08 5.01 -40.49
N HIS A 72 -12.16 4.29 -39.83
CA HIS A 72 -12.50 3.23 -38.88
C HIS A 72 -13.03 3.78 -37.55
N LEU A 73 -12.54 4.95 -37.10
CA LEU A 73 -13.01 5.59 -35.88
C LEU A 73 -14.45 6.12 -36.02
N VAL A 74 -14.77 6.69 -37.19
CA VAL A 74 -16.12 7.15 -37.52
C VAL A 74 -17.10 5.96 -37.68
N GLU A 75 -16.63 4.84 -38.21
CA GLU A 75 -17.44 3.62 -38.37
C GLU A 75 -17.69 2.88 -37.04
N ALA A 76 -16.72 2.89 -36.13
CA ALA A 76 -16.88 2.37 -34.77
C ALA A 76 -17.88 3.18 -33.94
N GLY A 77 -17.89 4.52 -34.09
CA GLY A 77 -18.85 5.41 -33.43
C GLY A 77 -20.27 5.37 -34.00
N ARG A 78 -20.47 4.79 -35.19
CA ARG A 78 -21.77 4.69 -35.87
C ARG A 78 -22.51 3.38 -35.63
N ARG A 79 -21.95 2.43 -34.87
CA ARG A 79 -22.68 1.20 -34.53
C ARG A 79 -23.78 1.55 -33.52
N PRO A 80 -25.08 1.53 -33.90
CA PRO A 80 -26.11 1.69 -32.89
C PRO A 80 -25.97 0.54 -31.91
N ALA A 81 -25.97 0.84 -30.61
CA ALA A 81 -26.09 -0.17 -29.58
C ALA A 81 -27.42 -0.89 -29.82
N ARG A 82 -27.38 -2.02 -30.54
CA ARG A 82 -28.55 -2.86 -30.75
C ARG A 82 -28.91 -3.40 -29.38
N PHE A 83 -29.92 -2.80 -28.77
CA PHE A 83 -30.52 -3.33 -27.57
C PHE A 83 -31.08 -4.70 -27.95
N ARG A 84 -30.38 -5.77 -27.54
CA ARG A 84 -30.80 -7.15 -27.77
C ARG A 84 -31.57 -7.56 -26.52
N PRO A 85 -32.92 -7.47 -26.49
CA PRO A 85 -33.69 -7.73 -25.28
C PRO A 85 -33.46 -9.14 -24.73
N ALA A 86 -33.13 -10.11 -25.59
CA ALA A 86 -32.71 -11.45 -25.19
C ALA A 86 -31.38 -11.49 -24.40
N ALA A 87 -30.43 -10.62 -24.73
CA ALA A 87 -29.16 -10.52 -23.99
C ALA A 87 -29.35 -9.80 -22.64
N ALA A 88 -30.24 -8.81 -22.57
CA ALA A 88 -30.62 -8.17 -21.33
C ALA A 88 -31.39 -9.12 -20.39
N ALA A 89 -32.29 -9.94 -20.95
CA ALA A 89 -32.99 -10.98 -20.19
C ALA A 89 -32.04 -12.07 -19.68
N ALA A 90 -31.09 -12.53 -20.52
CA ALA A 90 -30.06 -13.46 -20.08
C ALA A 90 -29.16 -12.85 -18.98
N ALA A 91 -28.77 -11.57 -19.12
CA ALA A 91 -28.01 -10.86 -18.11
C ALA A 91 -28.79 -10.74 -16.79
N ALA A 92 -30.10 -10.45 -16.84
CA ALA A 92 -30.95 -10.39 -15.66
C ALA A 92 -31.10 -11.76 -14.97
N ILE A 93 -31.22 -12.84 -15.74
CA ILE A 93 -31.25 -14.21 -15.22
C ILE A 93 -29.91 -14.55 -14.55
N TRP A 94 -28.79 -14.27 -15.20
CA TRP A 94 -27.46 -14.47 -14.61
C TRP A 94 -27.24 -13.59 -13.38
N LEU A 95 -27.75 -12.35 -13.36
CA LEU A 95 -27.70 -11.49 -12.19
C LEU A 95 -28.55 -12.06 -11.06
N SER A 96 -29.75 -12.59 -11.35
CA SER A 96 -30.62 -13.19 -10.34
C SER A 96 -30.07 -14.50 -9.79
N ILE A 97 -29.42 -15.31 -10.63
CA ILE A 97 -28.71 -16.51 -10.19
C ILE A 97 -27.49 -16.10 -9.36
N GLY A 98 -26.72 -15.12 -9.82
CA GLY A 98 -25.59 -14.56 -9.07
C GLY A 98 -26.01 -13.96 -7.72
N LEU A 99 -27.18 -13.32 -7.66
CA LEU A 99 -27.74 -12.76 -6.43
C LEU A 99 -28.28 -13.86 -5.51
N ALA A 100 -28.94 -14.89 -6.05
CA ALA A 100 -29.43 -16.03 -5.27
C ALA A 100 -28.28 -16.89 -4.75
N VAL A 101 -27.27 -17.16 -5.57
CA VAL A 101 -26.02 -17.85 -5.17
C VAL A 101 -25.19 -16.96 -4.24
N GLY A 102 -25.18 -15.65 -4.44
CA GLY A 102 -24.52 -14.68 -3.57
C GLY A 102 -25.22 -14.53 -2.21
N ALA A 103 -26.55 -14.61 -2.16
CA ALA A 103 -27.34 -14.54 -0.93
C ALA A 103 -27.34 -15.88 -0.18
N ALA A 104 -27.48 -17.00 -0.89
CA ALA A 104 -27.37 -18.33 -0.30
C ALA A 104 -25.92 -18.64 0.12
N GLY A 105 -24.95 -18.29 -0.73
CA GLY A 105 -23.52 -18.33 -0.43
C GLY A 105 -23.18 -17.38 0.71
N GLY A 106 -23.68 -16.14 0.72
CA GLY A 106 -23.50 -15.20 1.82
C GLY A 106 -24.11 -15.70 3.14
N ALA A 107 -25.27 -16.36 3.10
CA ALA A 107 -25.90 -16.95 4.28
C ALA A 107 -25.22 -18.26 4.74
N PHE A 108 -24.59 -19.02 3.84
CA PHE A 108 -23.80 -20.22 4.18
C PHE A 108 -22.40 -19.84 4.70
N LEU A 109 -21.77 -18.82 4.08
CA LEU A 109 -20.49 -18.24 4.50
C LEU A 109 -20.61 -17.46 5.81
N ALA A 110 -21.74 -16.81 6.08
CA ALA A 110 -22.03 -16.17 7.37
C ALA A 110 -22.27 -17.19 8.50
N LYS A 111 -22.75 -18.40 8.16
CA LYS A 111 -22.94 -19.48 9.13
C LYS A 111 -21.63 -20.18 9.49
N ASP A 112 -20.72 -20.35 8.53
CA ASP A 112 -19.46 -21.07 8.78
C ASP A 112 -18.22 -20.20 8.99
N GLY A 113 -18.20 -18.91 8.66
CA GLY A 113 -17.18 -17.93 9.11
C GLY A 113 -15.70 -18.23 8.81
N LEU A 114 -15.37 -19.36 8.19
CA LEU A 114 -14.01 -19.84 7.95
C LEU A 114 -13.28 -19.11 6.80
N PRO A 115 -13.89 -18.79 5.64
CA PRO A 115 -13.14 -18.19 4.53
C PRO A 115 -12.81 -16.70 4.71
N LEU A 116 -13.65 -15.92 5.42
CA LEU A 116 -13.30 -14.53 5.79
C LEU A 116 -12.18 -14.48 6.83
N ARG A 117 -12.17 -15.40 7.81
CA ARG A 117 -11.08 -15.54 8.79
C ARG A 117 -9.76 -15.91 8.12
N GLN A 118 -9.80 -16.79 7.11
CA GLN A 118 -8.62 -17.19 6.35
C GLN A 118 -8.03 -16.01 5.58
N ALA A 119 -8.85 -15.26 4.85
CA ALA A 119 -8.38 -14.17 4.02
C ALA A 119 -7.68 -13.05 4.82
N ALA A 120 -8.15 -12.72 6.02
CA ALA A 120 -7.64 -11.61 6.82
C ALA A 120 -6.39 -11.95 7.66
N ALA A 121 -6.29 -13.18 8.17
CA ALA A 121 -5.04 -13.68 8.76
C ALA A 121 -3.95 -13.84 7.69
N ASP A 122 -4.32 -14.24 6.47
CA ASP A 122 -3.42 -14.34 5.32
C ASP A 122 -2.94 -12.95 4.84
N THR A 123 -3.76 -11.89 4.94
CA THR A 123 -3.28 -10.53 4.62
C THR A 123 -2.32 -10.00 5.70
N ALA A 124 -2.62 -10.18 6.98
CA ALA A 124 -1.74 -9.76 8.06
C ALA A 124 -0.35 -10.43 7.96
N ALA A 125 -0.31 -11.73 7.66
CA ALA A 125 0.93 -12.47 7.50
C ALA A 125 1.77 -11.95 6.31
N ARG A 126 1.14 -11.68 5.17
CA ARG A 126 1.81 -11.10 4.00
C ARG A 126 2.37 -9.70 4.26
N ASP A 127 1.60 -8.85 4.93
CA ASP A 127 2.03 -7.50 5.31
C ASP A 127 3.23 -7.57 6.27
N ALA A 128 3.16 -8.46 7.27
CA ALA A 128 4.25 -8.69 8.22
C ALA A 128 5.52 -9.24 7.55
N ILE A 129 5.40 -10.18 6.59
CA ILE A 129 6.52 -10.67 5.78
C ILE A 129 7.14 -9.54 4.96
N THR A 130 6.30 -8.69 4.37
CA THR A 130 6.77 -7.53 3.59
C THR A 130 7.51 -6.52 4.48
N ALA A 131 6.95 -6.19 5.64
CA ALA A 131 7.57 -5.32 6.63
C ALA A 131 8.91 -5.89 7.12
N TYR A 132 8.94 -7.18 7.47
CA TYR A 132 10.17 -7.86 7.89
C TYR A 132 11.28 -7.71 6.84
N ARG A 133 11.01 -8.08 5.59
CA ARG A 133 12.00 -7.99 4.50
C ARG A 133 12.48 -6.56 4.25
N THR A 134 11.59 -5.58 4.42
CA THR A 134 11.90 -4.16 4.21
C THR A 134 12.87 -3.64 5.28
N TYR A 135 12.66 -4.02 6.55
CA TYR A 135 13.34 -3.36 7.67
C TYR A 135 14.43 -4.20 8.33
N VAL A 136 14.43 -5.52 8.15
CA VAL A 136 15.41 -6.40 8.80
C VAL A 136 16.85 -6.10 8.39
N GLY A 137 17.07 -5.59 7.17
CA GLY A 137 18.39 -5.23 6.66
C GLY A 137 18.94 -3.88 7.13
N GLU A 138 18.11 -3.01 7.71
CA GLU A 138 18.51 -1.65 8.11
C GLU A 138 19.36 -1.70 9.39
N ARG A 139 20.57 -1.11 9.35
CA ARG A 139 21.53 -1.17 10.47
C ARG A 139 21.58 0.11 11.29
N LEU A 140 21.41 1.26 10.66
CA LEU A 140 21.56 2.56 11.32
C LEU A 140 20.30 2.96 12.07
N HIS A 141 19.13 2.74 11.46
CA HIS A 141 17.83 3.10 12.03
C HIS A 141 16.83 1.94 11.95
N PRO A 142 17.09 0.80 12.62
CA PRO A 142 16.23 -0.37 12.53
C PRO A 142 14.83 -0.13 13.13
N VAL A 143 14.72 0.84 14.04
CA VAL A 143 13.51 1.14 14.83
C VAL A 143 13.34 2.65 15.01
N GLU A 144 12.10 3.09 15.26
CA GLU A 144 11.78 4.50 15.52
C GLU A 144 11.96 4.85 17.00
N VAL A 145 11.59 3.93 17.89
CA VAL A 145 11.83 4.05 19.34
C VAL A 145 12.61 2.82 19.78
N ALA A 146 13.75 3.04 20.42
CA ALA A 146 14.64 1.98 20.90
C ALA A 146 14.12 1.33 22.20
N ALA A 147 14.66 0.15 22.50
CA ALA A 147 14.28 -0.64 23.67
C ALA A 147 14.63 0.01 25.02
N ASP A 148 15.56 0.97 25.07
CA ASP A 148 15.86 1.74 26.28
C ASP A 148 14.67 2.57 26.77
N GLN A 149 13.74 2.89 25.86
CA GLN A 149 12.49 3.60 26.10
C GLN A 149 11.28 2.67 25.95
N GLU A 150 11.39 1.40 26.34
CA GLU A 150 10.35 0.38 26.16
C GLU A 150 8.95 0.83 26.63
N ALA A 151 8.85 1.44 27.81
CA ALA A 151 7.57 1.92 28.34
C ALA A 151 6.92 2.97 27.42
N HIS A 152 7.73 3.87 26.85
CA HIS A 152 7.25 4.85 25.88
C HIS A 152 6.86 4.20 24.56
N LEU A 153 7.70 3.30 24.03
CA LEU A 153 7.45 2.52 22.81
C LEU A 153 6.10 1.79 22.88
N VAL A 154 5.89 1.01 23.94
CA VAL A 154 4.66 0.22 24.14
C VAL A 154 3.45 1.13 24.28
N GLN A 155 3.55 2.21 25.09
CA GLN A 155 2.44 3.16 25.25
C GLN A 155 2.08 3.85 23.93
N TRP A 156 3.09 4.30 23.17
CA TRP A 156 2.89 4.99 21.90
C TRP A 156 2.28 4.04 20.85
N LEU A 157 2.81 2.84 20.68
CA LEU A 157 2.27 1.87 19.73
C LEU A 157 0.85 1.40 20.11
N SER A 158 0.60 1.15 21.39
CA SER A 158 -0.75 0.77 21.86
C SER A 158 -1.79 1.85 21.52
N ARG A 159 -1.44 3.13 21.74
CA ARG A 159 -2.33 4.25 21.40
C ARG A 159 -2.56 4.38 19.90
N ARG A 160 -1.54 4.12 19.08
CA ARG A 160 -1.64 4.24 17.62
C ARG A 160 -2.46 3.11 17.01
N VAL A 161 -2.24 1.88 17.48
CA VAL A 161 -3.00 0.70 17.02
C VAL A 161 -4.41 0.66 17.61
N GLY A 162 -4.65 1.34 18.74
CA GLY A 162 -5.93 1.33 19.43
C GLY A 162 -6.18 0.05 20.24
N HIS A 163 -5.13 -0.71 20.54
CA HIS A 163 -5.18 -1.95 21.30
C HIS A 163 -4.04 -1.96 22.34
N PRO A 164 -4.25 -2.43 23.58
CA PRO A 164 -3.16 -2.64 24.53
C PRO A 164 -2.14 -3.63 23.96
N LEU A 165 -0.88 -3.21 23.84
CA LEU A 165 0.22 -4.06 23.40
C LEU A 165 1.22 -4.23 24.54
N VAL A 166 2.07 -5.24 24.41
CA VAL A 166 3.26 -5.45 25.23
C VAL A 166 4.44 -5.70 24.31
N ALA A 167 5.66 -5.52 24.81
CA ALA A 167 6.84 -6.07 24.18
C ALA A 167 7.16 -7.41 24.87
N PRO A 168 6.87 -8.57 24.25
CA PRO A 168 7.18 -9.86 24.85
C PRO A 168 8.66 -9.99 25.19
N ASN A 169 8.95 -10.58 26.34
CA ASN A 169 10.29 -10.99 26.71
C ASN A 169 10.64 -12.30 26.01
N LEU A 170 11.61 -12.24 25.09
CA LEU A 170 12.08 -13.39 24.30
C LEU A 170 13.51 -13.82 24.67
N THR A 171 14.01 -13.39 25.83
CA THR A 171 15.37 -13.72 26.28
C THR A 171 15.61 -15.21 26.43
N ALA A 172 14.59 -15.97 26.87
CA ALA A 172 14.66 -17.43 26.96
C ALA A 172 14.78 -18.12 25.58
N GLN A 173 14.36 -17.44 24.51
CA GLN A 173 14.53 -17.88 23.13
C GLN A 173 15.80 -17.30 22.49
N GLY A 174 16.63 -16.57 23.25
CA GLY A 174 17.87 -15.97 22.78
C GLY A 174 17.71 -14.63 22.05
N TYR A 175 16.54 -14.01 22.12
CA TYR A 175 16.24 -12.74 21.44
C TYR A 175 16.05 -11.59 22.42
N ARG A 176 16.65 -10.44 22.10
CA ARG A 176 16.47 -9.18 22.83
C ARG A 176 15.70 -8.18 21.99
N LEU A 177 14.85 -7.39 22.63
CA LEU A 177 14.14 -6.29 21.98
C LEU A 177 15.17 -5.24 21.53
N ILE A 178 15.11 -4.84 20.26
CA ILE A 178 15.85 -3.68 19.73
C ILE A 178 15.00 -2.41 19.88
N GLY A 179 13.69 -2.55 19.69
CA GLY A 179 12.72 -1.46 19.77
C GLY A 179 11.52 -1.73 18.88
N GLY A 180 10.87 -0.68 18.40
CA GLY A 180 9.77 -0.83 17.47
C GLY A 180 9.44 0.40 16.65
N ARG A 181 8.44 0.26 15.79
CA ARG A 181 8.04 1.26 14.81
C ARG A 181 6.57 1.13 14.42
N LEU A 182 6.02 2.22 13.89
CA LEU A 182 4.65 2.26 13.39
C LEU A 182 4.65 2.09 11.87
N LEU A 183 3.71 1.30 11.35
CA LEU A 183 3.58 0.98 9.93
C LEU A 183 2.15 1.21 9.44
N PRO A 184 1.96 1.55 8.16
CA PRO A 184 0.65 1.46 7.52
C PRO A 184 0.28 -0.01 7.26
N ALA A 185 -1.00 -0.35 7.44
CA ALA A 185 -1.58 -1.67 7.23
C ALA A 185 -2.95 -1.53 6.54
N GLY A 186 -2.94 -1.21 5.24
CA GLY A 186 -4.16 -0.86 4.52
C GLY A 186 -4.76 0.45 5.05
N ALA A 187 -5.97 0.39 5.62
CA ALA A 187 -6.64 1.53 6.22
C ALA A 187 -6.28 1.74 7.72
N GLU A 188 -5.64 0.77 8.35
CA GLU A 188 -5.34 0.78 9.77
C GLU A 188 -3.82 0.93 10.02
N PRO A 189 -3.40 1.44 11.19
CA PRO A 189 -2.01 1.39 11.61
C PRO A 189 -1.64 0.01 12.18
N ALA A 190 -0.36 -0.35 12.05
CA ALA A 190 0.23 -1.53 12.67
C ALA A 190 1.48 -1.19 13.46
N ALA A 191 1.69 -1.92 14.54
CA ALA A 191 2.90 -1.91 15.34
C ALA A 191 3.87 -2.99 14.83
N LEU A 192 5.16 -2.70 14.84
CA LEU A 192 6.23 -3.67 14.61
C LEU A 192 7.24 -3.57 15.74
N PHE A 193 7.39 -4.62 16.53
CA PHE A 193 8.50 -4.80 17.46
C PHE A 193 9.60 -5.61 16.77
N MET A 194 10.85 -5.18 16.89
CA MET A 194 11.99 -5.85 16.30
C MET A 194 12.91 -6.40 17.40
N TYR A 195 13.35 -7.63 17.20
CA TYR A 195 14.23 -8.34 18.12
C TYR A 195 15.45 -8.87 17.39
N GLN A 196 16.51 -9.13 18.14
CA GLN A 196 17.76 -9.67 17.61
C GLN A 196 18.42 -10.63 18.61
N ASN A 197 19.02 -11.69 18.09
CA ASN A 197 19.87 -12.59 18.87
C ASN A 197 21.35 -12.21 18.78
N ASP A 198 22.21 -12.89 19.53
CA ASP A 198 23.65 -12.61 19.56
C ASP A 198 24.36 -12.87 18.22
N GLY A 199 23.78 -13.71 17.37
CA GLY A 199 24.25 -13.93 15.99
C GLY A 199 23.81 -12.84 15.00
N GLY A 200 23.09 -11.81 15.46
CA GLY A 200 22.57 -10.74 14.62
C GLY A 200 21.31 -11.09 13.83
N GLN A 201 20.81 -12.33 13.93
CA GLN A 201 19.55 -12.75 13.33
C GLN A 201 18.39 -12.01 14.00
N ARG A 202 17.45 -11.56 13.17
CA ARG A 202 16.34 -10.71 13.60
C ARG A 202 15.01 -11.40 13.37
N LEU A 203 14.08 -11.12 14.29
CA LEU A 203 12.68 -11.46 14.18
C LEU A 203 11.83 -10.22 14.44
N THR A 204 10.59 -10.23 13.98
CA THR A 204 9.64 -9.16 14.24
C THR A 204 8.31 -9.70 14.75
N LEU A 205 7.72 -8.98 15.70
CA LEU A 205 6.32 -9.12 16.07
C LEU A 205 5.54 -7.95 15.44
N TYR A 206 4.65 -8.28 14.53
CA TYR A 206 3.71 -7.35 13.91
C TYR A 206 2.35 -7.47 14.60
N ALA A 207 1.71 -6.34 14.92
CA ALA A 207 0.40 -6.31 15.56
C ALA A 207 -0.49 -5.24 14.92
N ARG A 208 -1.73 -5.60 14.56
CA ARG A 208 -2.73 -4.66 14.02
C ARG A 208 -4.09 -4.91 14.64
N SER A 209 -4.91 -3.86 14.73
CA SER A 209 -6.31 -4.00 15.12
C SER A 209 -7.05 -4.89 14.12
N SER A 210 -7.96 -5.69 14.66
CA SER A 210 -8.64 -6.78 13.99
C SER A 210 -10.03 -6.98 14.60
N ALA A 211 -10.69 -5.90 15.05
CA ALA A 211 -11.92 -5.92 15.84
C ALA A 211 -13.11 -6.64 15.17
N ALA A 212 -13.09 -6.79 13.84
CA ALA A 212 -14.11 -7.54 13.09
C ALA A 212 -13.79 -9.03 12.94
N GLU A 213 -12.57 -9.46 13.28
CA GLU A 213 -12.08 -10.82 13.08
C GLU A 213 -12.15 -11.60 14.41
N LYS A 214 -12.49 -12.88 14.33
CA LYS A 214 -12.59 -13.76 15.50
C LYS A 214 -11.24 -14.39 15.83
N GLU A 215 -11.07 -14.78 17.08
CA GLU A 215 -9.90 -15.51 17.58
C GLU A 215 -9.55 -16.72 16.70
N THR A 216 -8.27 -16.98 16.50
CA THR A 216 -7.77 -18.07 15.64
C THR A 216 -6.59 -18.81 16.26
N ALA A 217 -6.49 -20.10 15.96
CA ALA A 217 -5.29 -20.88 16.23
C ALA A 217 -4.12 -20.45 15.33
N PHE A 218 -2.90 -20.77 15.75
CA PHE A 218 -1.68 -20.49 14.97
C PHE A 218 -1.77 -21.00 13.53
N ARG A 219 -1.49 -20.08 12.60
CA ARG A 219 -1.35 -20.35 11.18
C ARG A 219 0.09 -20.12 10.75
N PHE A 220 0.64 -21.07 10.00
CA PHE A 220 1.98 -20.96 9.43
C PHE A 220 1.91 -20.53 7.96
N GLU A 221 2.73 -19.57 7.59
CA GLU A 221 2.99 -19.19 6.20
C GLU A 221 4.50 -19.06 5.98
N SER A 222 4.98 -19.39 4.78
CA SER A 222 6.36 -19.17 4.40
C SER A 222 6.45 -18.65 2.97
N GLN A 223 7.20 -17.59 2.77
CA GLN A 223 7.44 -16.98 1.47
C GLN A 223 8.88 -16.47 1.36
N ASN A 224 9.56 -16.79 0.26
CA ASN A 224 10.91 -16.29 -0.04
C ASN A 224 11.94 -16.49 1.09
N GLY A 225 11.90 -17.63 1.79
CA GLY A 225 12.81 -17.93 2.90
C GLY A 225 12.50 -17.17 4.21
N VAL A 226 11.33 -16.53 4.29
CA VAL A 226 10.80 -15.90 5.50
C VAL A 226 9.61 -16.72 5.97
N SER A 227 9.62 -17.09 7.23
CA SER A 227 8.55 -17.82 7.90
C SER A 227 7.73 -16.86 8.75
N ALA A 228 6.43 -17.09 8.85
CA ALA A 228 5.51 -16.31 9.66
C ALA A 228 4.51 -17.22 10.39
N PHE A 229 4.27 -16.94 11.66
CA PHE A 229 3.13 -17.47 12.40
C PHE A 229 2.15 -16.35 12.71
N SER A 230 0.91 -16.49 12.26
CA SER A 230 -0.17 -15.54 12.54
C SER A 230 -1.26 -16.15 13.41
N TRP A 231 -1.87 -15.31 14.24
CA TRP A 231 -3.06 -15.61 15.01
C TRP A 231 -3.83 -14.31 15.30
N ILE A 232 -5.05 -14.46 15.79
CA ILE A 232 -5.91 -13.36 16.21
C ILE A 232 -6.31 -13.68 17.63
N ASP A 233 -6.16 -12.70 18.51
CA ASP A 233 -6.53 -12.79 19.91
C ASP A 233 -7.05 -11.43 20.40
N GLU A 234 -8.13 -11.46 21.18
CA GLU A 234 -8.85 -10.29 21.69
C GLU A 234 -9.15 -9.15 20.69
N GLY A 235 -9.31 -9.48 19.39
CA GLY A 235 -9.55 -8.47 18.35
C GLY A 235 -8.28 -7.76 17.86
N CYS A 236 -7.10 -8.34 18.11
CA CYS A 236 -5.83 -7.94 17.53
C CYS A 236 -5.22 -9.11 16.74
N SER A 237 -4.71 -8.83 15.54
CA SER A 237 -3.98 -9.81 14.74
C SER A 237 -2.48 -9.66 15.01
N TYR A 238 -1.84 -10.77 15.36
CA TYR A 238 -0.43 -10.84 15.66
C TYR A 238 0.27 -11.71 14.63
N VAL A 239 1.47 -11.32 14.23
CA VAL A 239 2.32 -12.11 13.35
C VAL A 239 3.76 -12.08 13.84
N VAL A 240 4.33 -13.25 14.09
CA VAL A 240 5.77 -13.41 14.37
C VAL A 240 6.46 -13.86 13.10
N THR A 241 7.44 -13.08 12.64
CA THR A 241 8.10 -13.27 11.35
C THR A 241 9.62 -13.35 11.53
N GLY A 242 10.27 -14.27 10.80
CA GLY A 242 11.72 -14.36 10.74
C GLY A 242 12.25 -15.35 9.72
N SER A 243 13.52 -15.22 9.36
CA SER A 243 14.26 -16.21 8.55
C SER A 243 14.71 -17.39 9.43
N LEU A 244 13.72 -18.13 9.92
CA LEU A 244 13.85 -19.25 10.87
C LEU A 244 13.11 -20.48 10.34
N GLY A 245 13.52 -21.66 10.81
CA GLY A 245 12.77 -22.89 10.59
C GLY A 245 11.42 -22.85 11.29
N ARG A 246 10.46 -23.65 10.81
CA ARG A 246 9.08 -23.68 11.33
C ARG A 246 9.04 -23.93 12.85
N ASP A 247 9.77 -24.93 13.34
CA ASP A 247 9.67 -25.36 14.75
C ASP A 247 10.28 -24.33 15.70
N GLU A 248 11.37 -23.68 15.28
CA GLU A 248 12.02 -22.61 16.04
C GLU A 248 11.12 -21.37 16.11
N LEU A 249 10.54 -20.97 14.97
CA LEU A 249 9.60 -19.84 14.94
C LEU A 249 8.32 -20.12 15.72
N LEU A 250 7.83 -21.37 15.71
CA LEU A 250 6.68 -21.78 16.50
C LEU A 250 6.95 -21.65 18.00
N THR A 251 8.14 -22.02 18.45
CA THR A 251 8.56 -21.86 19.87
C THR A 251 8.52 -20.40 20.31
N VAL A 252 8.96 -19.48 19.44
CA VAL A 252 8.87 -18.04 19.67
C VAL A 252 7.41 -17.58 19.68
N ALA A 253 6.61 -17.98 18.69
CA ALA A 253 5.20 -17.59 18.59
C ALA A 253 4.39 -18.03 19.83
N GLN A 254 4.63 -19.24 20.35
CA GLN A 254 4.04 -19.74 21.59
C GLN A 254 4.50 -18.96 22.83
N ALA A 255 5.74 -18.46 22.86
CA ALA A 255 6.23 -17.63 23.94
C ALA A 255 5.59 -16.23 23.92
N VAL A 256 5.37 -15.66 22.74
CA VAL A 256 4.63 -14.40 22.57
C VAL A 256 3.18 -14.56 23.00
N TYR A 257 2.48 -15.57 22.47
CA TYR A 257 1.07 -15.83 22.75
C TYR A 257 0.77 -15.94 24.25
N ARG A 258 1.54 -16.77 24.98
CA ARG A 258 1.37 -16.93 26.45
C ARG A 258 1.49 -15.61 27.21
N GLN A 259 2.41 -14.72 26.80
CA GLN A 259 2.58 -13.44 27.47
C GLN A 259 1.44 -12.45 27.19
N TYR A 260 0.76 -12.58 26.04
CA TYR A 260 -0.46 -11.81 25.76
C TYR A 260 -1.66 -12.37 26.51
N GLU A 261 -1.83 -13.70 26.59
CA GLU A 261 -2.87 -14.33 27.42
C GLU A 261 -2.73 -13.97 28.91
N ASP A 262 -1.52 -14.06 29.47
CA ASP A 262 -1.27 -13.77 30.89
C ASP A 262 -1.56 -12.31 31.26
N LYS A 263 -1.39 -11.39 30.31
CA LYS A 263 -1.71 -9.96 30.46
C LYS A 263 -3.19 -9.65 30.32
N ALA A 264 -3.92 -10.44 29.53
CA ALA A 264 -5.35 -10.28 29.30
C ALA A 264 -6.21 -10.74 30.49
N LYS A 265 -5.69 -11.66 31.33
CA LYS A 265 -6.43 -12.19 32.49
C LYS A 265 -6.59 -11.10 33.58
N PRO A 266 -7.83 -10.73 33.98
CA PRO A 266 -8.05 -9.84 35.12
C PRO A 266 -7.46 -10.47 36.40
N PRO A 267 -6.97 -9.68 37.37
CA PRO A 267 -6.56 -10.24 38.65
C PRO A 267 -7.75 -10.97 39.28
N GLU A 268 -7.54 -12.24 39.64
CA GLU A 268 -8.53 -13.01 40.41
C GLU A 268 -8.86 -12.19 41.67
N ARG A 269 -10.11 -11.70 41.75
CA ARG A 269 -10.62 -11.13 42.99
C ARG A 269 -10.65 -12.25 44.01
N GLY A 270 -9.60 -12.32 44.83
CA GLY A 270 -9.58 -13.16 46.01
C GLY A 270 -10.81 -12.83 46.85
N THR A 271 -11.74 -13.78 46.89
CA THR A 271 -12.78 -13.84 47.90
C THR A 271 -12.11 -13.85 49.27
N LEU A 272 -12.30 -12.77 50.02
CA LEU A 272 -12.28 -12.78 51.48
C LEU A 272 -13.73 -12.85 51.97
#